data_AF-A0A957JHY9-F1
#
_entry.id   AF-A0A957JHY9-F1
#
_cell.length_a   1.000
_cell.length_b   1.000
_cell.length_c   1.000
_cell.angle_alpha   90.00
_cell.angle_beta   90.00
_cell.angle_gamma   90.00
#
_symmetry.space_group_name_H-M   'P 1'
#
loop_
_entity.id
_entity.type
_entity.pdbx_description
1 polymer ?
#
loop_
_entity_poly.entity_id
_entity_poly.type
_entity_poly.pdbx_seq_one_letter_code
_entity_poly.pdbx_strand_id
1 'polypeptide(L)'
;ELEVPEIYNGQVDIKSIAREAGARSKVAVVALQPGVDPVGACVGMRGVRIQSIVRELNDEKIDVIEWDPDQRTFISKALSPARVSQVYLEDHPDEGKTAVVIVPDDQLSLAIGREGQNARLAAKLTGWRIDIKSLTEAATDSLARLNDPAADKRVARDKELVEKVQHVLAKKEASRPITAEDYMVLDRFVAGVEGRIIAERAVSHEQLRKERVAARKRVPKQAWDLELEELDLPLRLHNLLLEHEIVSVGDVMYHLEIGDASLLAIDGVGDKALEVIKEAMAELQQQLAVAPPAGTVAEAEEVEVAAEAAVVELAIPEAEEAAAAELVEEAEEIIAAEEPAPAEEQPVEEAQPEAEELPAEEMLLPGLEVPIDDLSTPLVPTQPEIKPKPEKKVVVVARTGSVEEEVDRDEAAGRSHKGKQLVFDEDHGRVVVKRKRKGSRRRPEWEQIDDLDPDF
;
A
#
# COMPACT_ATOMS: atom_id res chain seq x y z
N GLU A 1 -14.13 6.94 23.07
CA GLU A 1 -14.01 8.41 22.88
C GLU A 1 -13.82 9.14 24.20
N LEU A 2 -14.72 9.00 25.19
CA LEU A 2 -14.60 9.69 26.49
C LEU A 2 -13.26 9.44 27.22
N GLU A 3 -12.72 8.22 27.15
CA GLU A 3 -11.47 7.84 27.82
C GLU A 3 -10.19 8.27 27.07
N VAL A 4 -10.29 8.57 25.76
CA VAL A 4 -9.12 8.84 24.90
C VAL A 4 -9.23 10.25 24.30
N PRO A 5 -8.60 11.27 24.92
CA PRO A 5 -8.72 12.66 24.47
C PRO A 5 -8.18 12.89 23.06
N GLU A 6 -7.21 12.09 22.61
CA GLU A 6 -6.67 12.16 21.26
C GLU A 6 -7.72 11.80 20.20
N ILE A 7 -8.66 10.90 20.51
CA ILE A 7 -9.80 10.60 19.63
C ILE A 7 -10.83 11.72 19.71
N TYR A 8 -11.14 12.22 20.91
CA TYR A 8 -12.09 13.33 21.09
C TYR A 8 -11.64 14.61 20.37
N ASN A 9 -10.35 14.89 20.36
CA ASN A 9 -9.75 16.06 19.71
C ASN A 9 -9.49 15.85 18.20
N GLY A 10 -9.84 14.69 17.64
CA GLY A 10 -9.64 14.38 16.22
C GLY A 10 -8.18 14.20 15.79
N GLN A 11 -7.26 13.91 16.72
CA GLN A 11 -5.86 13.60 16.41
C GLN A 11 -5.70 12.12 16.00
N VAL A 12 -6.57 11.26 16.52
CA VAL A 12 -6.68 9.84 16.20
C VAL A 12 -8.11 9.56 15.76
N ASP A 13 -8.28 8.78 14.71
CA ASP A 13 -9.57 8.41 14.15
C ASP A 13 -9.79 6.89 14.23
N ILE A 14 -11.03 6.48 14.50
CA ILE A 14 -11.43 5.07 14.54
C ILE A 14 -11.97 4.70 13.17
N LYS A 15 -11.25 3.85 12.43
CA LYS A 15 -11.63 3.45 11.07
C LYS A 15 -12.67 2.34 11.02
N SER A 16 -12.57 1.38 11.94
CA SER A 16 -13.42 0.19 11.93
C SER A 16 -13.45 -0.44 13.31
N ILE A 17 -14.59 -1.06 13.65
CA ILE A 17 -14.79 -1.79 14.89
C ILE A 17 -15.44 -3.13 14.55
N ALA A 18 -14.84 -4.22 15.02
CA ALA A 18 -15.44 -5.55 14.99
C ALA A 18 -15.64 -6.02 16.44
N ARG A 19 -16.89 -6.26 16.84
CA ARG A 19 -17.24 -6.55 18.23
C ARG A 19 -18.07 -7.81 18.37
N GLU A 20 -17.66 -8.68 19.29
CA GLU A 20 -18.47 -9.74 19.88
C GLU A 20 -18.65 -9.41 21.37
N ALA A 21 -19.81 -8.83 21.70
CA ALA A 21 -20.08 -8.22 22.99
C ALA A 21 -19.87 -9.20 24.16
N GLY A 22 -19.20 -8.73 25.21
CA GLY A 22 -18.89 -9.53 26.40
C GLY A 22 -17.80 -10.59 26.21
N ALA A 23 -17.22 -10.70 25.01
CA ALA A 23 -16.14 -11.64 24.73
C ALA A 23 -14.88 -10.91 24.23
N ARG A 24 -14.90 -10.41 22.98
CA ARG A 24 -13.74 -9.78 22.35
C ARG A 24 -14.13 -8.73 21.31
N SER A 25 -13.38 -7.66 21.26
CA SER A 25 -13.47 -6.58 20.28
C SER A 25 -12.12 -6.31 19.64
N LYS A 26 -12.14 -5.96 18.35
CA LYS A 26 -11.02 -5.40 17.61
C LYS A 26 -11.38 -4.00 17.16
N VAL A 27 -10.49 -3.04 17.38
CA VAL A 27 -10.69 -1.63 17.03
C VAL A 27 -9.52 -1.18 16.18
N ALA A 28 -9.80 -0.72 14.96
CA ALA A 28 -8.80 -0.20 14.03
C ALA A 28 -8.70 1.32 14.17
N VAL A 29 -7.52 1.83 14.50
CA VAL A 29 -7.25 3.25 14.75
C VAL A 29 -6.14 3.77 13.85
N VAL A 30 -6.23 5.02 13.41
CA VAL A 30 -5.19 5.70 12.64
C VAL A 30 -4.89 7.06 13.27
N ALA A 31 -3.63 7.50 13.21
CA ALA A 31 -3.29 8.87 13.55
C ALA A 31 -3.54 9.78 12.34
N LEU A 32 -4.29 10.87 12.56
CA LEU A 32 -4.45 11.95 11.58
C LEU A 32 -3.33 12.98 11.68
N GLN A 33 -2.73 13.09 12.86
CA GLN A 33 -1.62 14.01 13.12
C GLN A 33 -0.26 13.27 13.13
N PRO A 34 0.76 13.76 12.40
CA PRO A 34 2.09 13.15 12.41
C PRO A 34 2.72 13.25 13.80
N GLY A 35 3.40 12.18 14.21
CA GLY A 35 4.07 12.09 15.52
C GLY A 35 3.19 11.60 16.67
N VAL A 36 1.90 11.33 16.42
CA VAL A 36 1.01 10.68 17.37
C VAL A 36 0.98 9.17 17.09
N ASP A 37 1.19 8.35 18.12
CA ASP A 37 0.99 6.90 18.03
C ASP A 37 -0.48 6.59 18.37
N PRO A 38 -1.29 6.11 17.40
CA PRO A 38 -2.71 5.88 17.62
C PRO A 38 -2.97 4.72 18.59
N VAL A 39 -2.13 3.68 18.57
CA VAL A 39 -2.26 2.53 19.49
C VAL A 39 -1.85 2.97 20.89
N GLY A 40 -0.72 3.64 21.02
CA GLY A 40 -0.23 4.18 22.29
C GLY A 40 -1.23 5.15 22.97
N ALA A 41 -1.87 6.02 22.19
CA ALA A 41 -2.90 6.92 22.67
C ALA A 41 -4.12 6.17 23.27
N CYS A 42 -4.58 5.12 22.61
CA CYS A 42 -5.72 4.33 23.07
C CYS A 42 -5.38 3.44 24.28
N VAL A 43 -4.17 2.86 24.30
CA VAL A 43 -3.72 1.96 25.37
C VAL A 43 -3.37 2.75 26.64
N GLY A 44 -2.72 3.90 26.50
CA GLY A 44 -2.21 4.69 27.60
C GLY A 44 -1.01 4.06 28.32
N MET A 45 -0.46 4.74 29.32
CA MET A 45 0.68 4.23 30.08
C MET A 45 0.35 2.88 30.71
N ARG A 46 1.11 1.83 30.35
CA ARG A 46 0.92 0.46 30.83
C ARG A 46 -0.49 -0.11 30.61
N GLY A 47 -1.24 0.41 29.63
CA GLY A 47 -2.60 -0.07 29.36
C GLY A 47 -3.69 0.47 30.28
N VAL A 48 -3.40 1.47 31.11
CA VAL A 48 -4.37 1.98 32.10
C VAL A 48 -5.69 2.44 31.47
N ARG A 49 -5.64 3.13 30.31
CA ARG A 49 -6.83 3.63 29.63
C ARG A 49 -7.68 2.48 29.09
N ILE A 50 -7.07 1.59 28.30
CA ILE A 50 -7.78 0.45 27.72
C ILE A 50 -8.31 -0.49 28.80
N GLN A 51 -7.61 -0.68 29.91
CA GLN A 51 -8.08 -1.49 31.04
C GLN A 51 -9.28 -0.89 31.76
N SER A 52 -9.42 0.44 31.80
CA SER A 52 -10.65 1.08 32.32
C SER A 52 -11.85 0.75 31.44
N ILE A 53 -11.70 0.86 30.12
CA ILE A 53 -12.76 0.50 29.16
C ILE A 53 -13.11 -1.00 29.27
N VAL A 54 -12.10 -1.87 29.35
CA VAL A 54 -12.31 -3.32 29.51
C VAL A 54 -13.13 -3.63 30.76
N ARG A 55 -12.86 -2.95 31.89
CA ARG A 55 -13.63 -3.12 33.14
C ARG A 55 -15.06 -2.63 33.01
N GLU A 56 -15.31 -1.55 32.29
CA GLU A 56 -16.66 -1.05 32.01
C GLU A 56 -17.45 -1.99 31.08
N LEU A 57 -16.76 -2.70 30.19
CA LEU A 57 -17.34 -3.68 29.27
C LEU A 57 -17.40 -5.11 29.84
N ASN A 58 -17.43 -5.26 31.16
CA ASN A 58 -17.50 -6.56 31.84
C ASN A 58 -16.38 -7.54 31.43
N ASP A 59 -15.14 -7.05 31.42
CA ASP A 59 -13.92 -7.81 31.07
C ASP A 59 -13.85 -8.30 29.61
N GLU A 60 -14.60 -7.67 28.70
CA GLU A 60 -14.48 -7.87 27.26
C GLU A 60 -13.04 -7.58 26.78
N LYS A 61 -12.39 -8.53 26.08
CA LYS A 61 -11.01 -8.34 25.60
C LYS A 61 -10.99 -7.38 24.42
N ILE A 62 -10.23 -6.28 24.50
CA ILE A 62 -10.15 -5.31 23.41
C ILE A 62 -8.74 -5.31 22.82
N ASP A 63 -8.64 -5.57 21.52
CA ASP A 63 -7.42 -5.40 20.74
C ASP A 63 -7.49 -4.06 20.00
N VAL A 64 -6.54 -3.17 20.27
CA VAL A 64 -6.35 -1.95 19.50
C VAL A 64 -5.32 -2.22 18.42
N ILE A 65 -5.70 -2.01 17.17
CA ILE A 65 -4.92 -2.33 15.99
C ILE A 65 -4.69 -1.05 15.20
N GLU A 66 -3.46 -0.81 14.78
CA GLU A 66 -3.16 0.29 13.87
C GLU A 66 -3.71 -0.04 12.48
N TRP A 67 -4.57 0.83 11.96
CA TRP A 67 -5.07 0.76 10.60
C TRP A 67 -3.95 1.14 9.61
N ASP A 68 -3.89 0.43 8.49
CA ASP A 68 -2.90 0.67 7.44
C ASP A 68 -3.60 0.78 6.08
N PRO A 69 -3.22 1.74 5.21
CA PRO A 69 -3.76 1.81 3.85
C PRO A 69 -3.36 0.60 2.99
N ASP A 70 -2.21 -0.03 3.26
CA ASP A 70 -1.86 -1.30 2.63
C ASP A 70 -2.63 -2.45 3.29
N GLN A 71 -3.53 -3.05 2.52
CA GLN A 71 -4.42 -4.08 3.01
C GLN A 71 -3.67 -5.33 3.50
N ARG A 72 -2.51 -5.66 2.91
CA ARG A 72 -1.70 -6.80 3.39
C ARG A 72 -1.21 -6.55 4.82
N THR A 73 -0.68 -5.35 5.05
CA THR A 73 -0.22 -4.90 6.35
C THR A 73 -1.37 -4.81 7.35
N PHE A 74 -2.52 -4.25 6.95
CA PHE A 74 -3.69 -4.13 7.82
C PHE A 74 -4.26 -5.50 8.24
N ILE A 75 -4.39 -6.46 7.31
CA ILE A 75 -4.85 -7.82 7.62
C ILE A 75 -3.87 -8.54 8.55
N SER A 76 -2.57 -8.39 8.31
CA SER A 76 -1.54 -8.96 9.18
C SER A 76 -1.65 -8.41 10.61
N LYS A 77 -1.78 -7.08 10.76
CA LYS A 77 -2.00 -6.42 12.06
C LYS A 77 -3.32 -6.84 12.71
N ALA A 78 -4.39 -7.06 11.93
CA ALA A 78 -5.70 -7.44 12.43
C ALA A 78 -5.73 -8.85 13.09
N LEU A 79 -4.86 -9.75 12.64
CA LEU A 79 -4.73 -11.10 13.21
C LEU A 79 -3.88 -11.15 14.49
N SER A 80 -3.29 -10.03 14.91
CA SER A 80 -2.63 -9.87 16.20
C SER A 80 -3.52 -10.42 17.33
N PRO A 81 -2.98 -11.28 18.22
CA PRO A 81 -1.56 -11.48 18.54
C PRO A 81 -0.78 -12.49 17.69
N ALA A 82 -1.41 -13.17 16.73
CA ALA A 82 -0.73 -14.16 15.91
C ALA A 82 0.27 -13.51 14.95
N ARG A 83 1.45 -14.13 14.79
CA ARG A 83 2.44 -13.69 13.80
C ARG A 83 2.12 -14.29 12.44
N VAL A 84 2.05 -13.42 11.43
CA VAL A 84 1.76 -13.78 10.05
C VAL A 84 3.05 -13.80 9.24
N SER A 85 3.21 -14.82 8.39
CA SER A 85 4.35 -14.91 7.46
C SER A 85 4.06 -14.17 6.16
N GLN A 86 2.94 -14.49 5.51
CA GLN A 86 2.56 -13.93 4.21
C GLN A 86 1.05 -13.64 4.14
N VAL A 87 0.68 -12.64 3.36
CA VAL A 87 -0.72 -12.32 3.04
C VAL A 87 -0.86 -12.14 1.54
N TYR A 88 -1.67 -12.98 0.93
CA TYR A 88 -2.03 -12.87 -0.49
C TYR A 88 -3.46 -12.38 -0.61
N LEU A 89 -3.66 -11.41 -1.49
CA LEU A 89 -4.96 -10.78 -1.72
C LEU A 89 -5.49 -11.21 -3.07
N GLU A 90 -6.72 -11.71 -3.07
CA GLU A 90 -7.48 -12.07 -4.24
C GLU A 90 -8.76 -11.22 -4.24
N ASP A 91 -8.77 -10.13 -5.01
CA ASP A 91 -9.96 -9.33 -5.27
C ASP A 91 -10.57 -9.82 -6.59
N HIS A 92 -11.45 -10.81 -6.50
CA HIS A 92 -12.13 -11.35 -7.67
C HIS A 92 -13.35 -10.48 -7.99
N PRO A 93 -13.57 -10.07 -9.27
CA PRO A 93 -14.70 -9.22 -9.65
C PRO A 93 -16.08 -9.77 -9.23
N ASP A 94 -16.25 -11.09 -9.31
CA ASP A 94 -17.52 -11.77 -9.00
C ASP A 94 -17.57 -12.42 -7.60
N GLU A 95 -16.54 -13.15 -7.17
CA GLU A 95 -16.51 -13.85 -5.87
C GLU A 95 -16.19 -12.94 -4.67
N GLY A 96 -15.74 -11.72 -4.93
CA GLY A 96 -15.40 -10.70 -3.95
C GLY A 96 -13.97 -10.78 -3.42
N LYS A 97 -13.77 -10.15 -2.25
CA LYS A 97 -12.45 -9.93 -1.63
C LYS A 97 -12.08 -11.06 -0.68
N THR A 98 -11.08 -11.84 -1.05
CA THR A 98 -10.54 -12.96 -0.26
C THR A 98 -9.04 -12.75 0.00
N ALA A 99 -8.61 -13.05 1.22
CA ALA A 99 -7.22 -12.96 1.64
C ALA A 99 -6.76 -14.30 2.16
N VAL A 100 -5.75 -14.89 1.51
CA VAL A 100 -5.08 -16.09 1.99
C VAL A 100 -3.92 -15.68 2.86
N VAL A 101 -4.01 -16.02 4.14
CA VAL A 101 -3.01 -15.68 5.15
C VAL A 101 -2.25 -16.94 5.53
N ILE A 102 -0.93 -16.87 5.43
CA ILE A 102 -0.06 -17.96 5.82
C ILE A 102 0.61 -17.63 7.14
N VAL A 103 0.50 -18.56 8.08
CA VAL A 103 1.07 -18.45 9.42
C VAL A 103 1.97 -19.64 9.73
N PRO A 104 2.99 -19.48 10.60
CA PRO A 104 3.72 -20.61 11.14
C PRO A 104 2.79 -21.60 11.84
N ASP A 105 3.12 -22.89 11.81
CA ASP A 105 2.29 -23.96 12.36
C ASP A 105 1.97 -23.79 13.85
N ASP A 106 2.90 -23.25 14.64
CA ASP A 106 2.70 -22.95 16.07
C ASP A 106 1.75 -21.76 16.30
N GLN A 107 1.58 -20.90 15.30
CA GLN A 107 0.70 -19.73 15.35
C GLN A 107 -0.70 -20.01 14.78
N LEU A 108 -0.91 -21.15 14.09
CA LEU A 108 -2.19 -21.48 13.43
C LEU A 108 -3.38 -21.43 14.39
N SER A 109 -3.26 -22.10 15.54
CA SER A 109 -4.33 -22.12 16.54
C SER A 109 -4.62 -20.73 17.12
N LEU A 110 -3.59 -19.91 17.31
CA LEU A 110 -3.73 -18.54 17.81
C LEU A 110 -4.37 -17.62 16.77
N ALA A 111 -4.00 -17.78 15.50
CA ALA A 111 -4.51 -17.01 14.37
C ALA A 111 -6.02 -17.25 14.16
N ILE A 112 -6.45 -18.52 14.21
CA ILE A 112 -7.86 -18.90 14.15
C ILE A 112 -8.59 -18.42 15.42
N GLY A 113 -8.00 -18.66 16.58
CA GLY A 113 -8.59 -18.37 17.90
C GLY A 113 -9.65 -19.40 18.30
N ARG A 114 -10.14 -19.28 19.54
CA ARG A 114 -11.21 -20.14 20.07
C ARG A 114 -12.46 -20.00 19.19
N GLU A 115 -12.98 -21.11 18.68
CA GLU A 115 -14.17 -21.14 17.79
C GLU A 115 -14.04 -20.24 16.54
N GLY A 116 -12.81 -19.94 16.11
CA GLY A 116 -12.56 -19.04 14.98
C GLY A 116 -12.78 -17.57 15.28
N GLN A 117 -12.92 -17.18 16.56
CA GLN A 117 -13.26 -15.81 16.96
C GLN A 117 -12.24 -14.79 16.46
N ASN A 118 -10.94 -15.08 16.52
CA ASN A 118 -9.91 -14.11 16.11
C ASN A 118 -9.97 -13.84 14.61
N ALA A 119 -10.02 -14.91 13.80
CA ALA A 119 -10.16 -14.83 12.35
C ALA A 119 -11.46 -14.11 11.94
N ARG A 120 -12.58 -14.41 12.61
CA ARG A 120 -13.88 -13.80 12.32
C ARG A 120 -13.90 -12.30 12.63
N LEU A 121 -13.33 -11.90 13.77
CA LEU A 121 -13.22 -10.48 14.13
C LEU A 121 -12.27 -9.75 13.16
N ALA A 122 -11.15 -10.35 12.76
CA ALA A 122 -10.25 -9.78 11.76
C ALA A 122 -10.94 -9.63 10.39
N ALA A 123 -11.71 -10.62 9.95
CA ALA A 123 -12.48 -10.58 8.71
C ALA A 123 -13.54 -9.46 8.73
N LYS A 124 -14.28 -9.32 9.83
CA LYS A 124 -15.24 -8.22 10.04
C LYS A 124 -14.55 -6.85 10.08
N LEU A 125 -13.40 -6.75 10.75
CA LEU A 125 -12.67 -5.50 10.91
C LEU A 125 -12.14 -4.98 9.56
N THR A 126 -11.62 -5.89 8.75
CA THR A 126 -10.96 -5.58 7.47
C THR A 126 -11.94 -5.55 6.29
N GLY A 127 -13.07 -6.23 6.39
CA GLY A 127 -14.02 -6.42 5.28
C GLY A 127 -13.58 -7.45 4.25
N TRP A 128 -12.58 -8.29 4.56
CA TRP A 128 -12.08 -9.36 3.69
C TRP A 128 -12.46 -10.72 4.24
N ARG A 129 -12.76 -11.68 3.37
CA ARG A 129 -12.78 -13.10 3.75
C ARG A 129 -11.33 -13.52 4.03
N ILE A 130 -11.06 -14.07 5.21
CA ILE A 130 -9.69 -14.44 5.62
C ILE A 130 -9.61 -15.96 5.73
N ASP A 131 -8.82 -16.57 4.85
CA ASP A 131 -8.51 -17.99 4.86
C ASP A 131 -7.10 -18.18 5.42
N ILE A 132 -6.99 -18.88 6.56
CA ILE A 132 -5.73 -19.04 7.27
C ILE A 132 -5.17 -20.45 7.00
N LYS A 133 -3.95 -20.51 6.48
CA LYS A 133 -3.22 -21.77 6.24
C LYS A 133 -1.94 -21.82 7.05
N SER A 134 -1.55 -23.03 7.45
CA SER A 134 -0.21 -23.23 7.99
C SER A 134 0.84 -23.18 6.88
N LEU A 135 2.06 -22.76 7.21
CA LEU A 135 3.15 -22.67 6.24
C LEU A 135 3.44 -24.03 5.56
N THR A 136 3.32 -25.12 6.30
CA THR A 136 3.55 -26.47 5.77
C THR A 136 2.40 -26.93 4.86
N GLU A 137 1.15 -26.56 5.16
CA GLU A 137 0.00 -26.80 4.29
C GLU A 137 0.10 -25.99 2.99
N ALA A 138 0.49 -24.71 3.08
CA ALA A 138 0.76 -23.88 1.92
C ALA A 138 1.93 -24.42 1.09
N ALA A 139 2.95 -24.99 1.74
CA ALA A 139 4.07 -25.64 1.05
C ALA A 139 3.65 -26.94 0.35
N THR A 140 2.76 -27.75 0.94
CA THR A 140 2.20 -28.93 0.25
C THR A 140 1.36 -28.53 -0.96
N ASP A 141 0.53 -27.50 -0.84
CA ASP A 141 -0.27 -26.96 -1.96
C ASP A 141 0.64 -26.41 -3.06
N SER A 142 1.70 -25.71 -2.68
CA SER A 142 2.72 -25.19 -3.60
C SER A 142 3.46 -26.30 -4.34
N LEU A 143 3.80 -27.42 -3.69
CA LEU A 143 4.43 -28.58 -4.34
C LEU A 143 3.50 -29.21 -5.39
N ALA A 144 2.20 -29.31 -5.11
CA ALA A 144 1.22 -29.82 -6.07
C ALA A 144 1.07 -28.90 -7.29
N ARG A 145 1.31 -27.59 -7.12
CA ARG A 145 1.19 -26.55 -8.15
C ARG A 145 2.52 -26.19 -8.82
N LEU A 146 3.59 -26.96 -8.60
CA LEU A 146 4.92 -26.65 -9.16
C LEU A 146 4.94 -26.61 -10.70
N ASN A 147 4.06 -27.39 -11.34
CA ASN A 147 3.93 -27.46 -12.80
C ASN A 147 3.00 -26.39 -13.39
N ASP A 148 2.42 -25.51 -12.56
CA ASP A 148 1.57 -24.42 -13.02
C ASP A 148 2.42 -23.44 -13.86
N PRO A 149 1.98 -23.05 -15.08
CA PRO A 149 2.67 -22.07 -15.90
C PRO A 149 2.99 -20.75 -15.20
N ALA A 150 2.16 -20.37 -14.21
CA ALA A 150 2.28 -19.12 -13.46
C ALA A 150 3.26 -19.19 -12.27
N ALA A 151 3.77 -20.38 -11.92
CA ALA A 151 4.77 -20.53 -10.86
C ALA A 151 6.14 -19.94 -11.26
N ASP A 152 6.95 -19.45 -10.29
CA ASP A 152 8.31 -18.98 -10.61
C ASP A 152 9.15 -20.15 -11.15
N LYS A 153 9.49 -20.09 -12.44
CA LYS A 153 10.31 -21.10 -13.12
C LYS A 153 11.66 -21.32 -12.45
N ARG A 154 12.19 -20.34 -11.72
CA ARG A 154 13.47 -20.48 -10.98
C ARG A 154 13.29 -21.40 -9.79
N VAL A 155 12.25 -21.16 -8.99
CA VAL A 155 11.91 -21.97 -7.81
C VAL A 155 11.47 -23.38 -8.22
N ALA A 156 10.70 -23.49 -9.31
CA ALA A 156 10.29 -24.79 -9.85
C ALA A 156 11.46 -25.65 -10.38
N ARG A 157 12.55 -25.02 -10.83
CA ARG A 157 13.75 -25.73 -11.34
C ARG A 157 14.79 -26.02 -10.26
N ASP A 158 14.70 -25.36 -9.11
CA ASP A 158 15.62 -25.55 -7.98
C ASP A 158 15.32 -26.87 -7.25
N LYS A 159 15.99 -27.94 -7.68
CA LYS A 159 15.84 -29.28 -7.09
C LYS A 159 16.26 -29.32 -5.63
N GLU A 160 17.30 -28.60 -5.25
CA GLU A 160 17.80 -28.60 -3.87
C GLU A 160 16.78 -27.97 -2.92
N LEU A 161 16.14 -26.88 -3.35
CA LEU A 161 15.09 -26.23 -2.57
C LEU A 161 13.88 -27.15 -2.40
N VAL A 162 13.43 -27.80 -3.47
CA VAL A 162 12.31 -28.75 -3.44
C VAL A 162 12.61 -29.94 -2.52
N GLU A 163 13.82 -30.50 -2.57
CA GLU A 163 14.24 -31.58 -1.67
C GLU A 163 14.28 -31.14 -0.20
N LYS A 164 14.77 -29.93 0.08
CA LYS A 164 14.77 -29.36 1.43
C LYS A 164 13.34 -29.20 1.95
N VAL A 165 12.42 -28.68 1.12
CA VAL A 165 11.00 -28.53 1.47
C VAL A 165 10.38 -29.90 1.78
N GLN A 166 10.59 -30.90 0.93
CA GLN A 166 10.10 -32.27 1.16
C GLN A 166 10.65 -32.86 2.47
N HIS A 167 11.93 -32.65 2.77
CA HIS A 167 12.51 -33.09 4.02
C HIS A 167 11.89 -32.38 5.23
N VAL A 168 11.61 -31.09 5.15
CA VAL A 168 10.90 -30.35 6.22
C VAL A 168 9.48 -30.88 6.42
N LEU A 169 8.76 -31.17 5.34
CA LEU A 169 7.42 -31.75 5.42
C LEU A 169 7.45 -33.15 6.05
N ALA A 170 8.42 -33.98 5.67
CA ALA A 170 8.63 -35.30 6.28
C ALA A 170 8.97 -35.19 7.79
N LYS A 171 9.73 -34.17 8.21
CA LYS A 171 9.95 -33.90 9.65
C LYS A 171 8.63 -33.63 10.37
N LYS A 172 7.73 -32.83 9.76
CA LYS A 172 6.41 -32.54 10.35
C LYS A 172 5.56 -33.80 10.48
N GLU A 173 5.50 -34.63 9.44
CA GLU A 173 4.76 -35.91 9.47
C GLU A 173 5.30 -36.84 10.56
N ALA A 174 6.63 -36.88 10.74
CA ALA A 174 7.29 -37.61 11.81
C ALA A 174 7.14 -36.95 13.20
N SER A 175 6.33 -35.88 13.34
CA SER A 175 6.14 -35.10 14.58
C SER A 175 7.44 -34.56 15.18
N ARG A 176 8.45 -34.29 14.35
CA ARG A 176 9.70 -33.67 14.76
C ARG A 176 9.55 -32.14 14.76
N PRO A 177 10.13 -31.42 15.74
CA PRO A 177 10.08 -29.95 15.74
C PRO A 177 10.74 -29.36 14.49
N ILE A 178 10.05 -28.39 13.89
CA ILE A 178 10.50 -27.59 12.75
C ILE A 178 11.37 -26.45 13.31
N THR A 179 12.57 -26.26 12.74
CA THR A 179 13.48 -25.18 13.16
C THR A 179 13.13 -23.86 12.48
N ALA A 180 13.67 -22.74 12.97
CA ALA A 180 13.47 -21.43 12.34
C ALA A 180 13.98 -21.39 10.89
N GLU A 181 15.11 -22.06 10.61
CA GLU A 181 15.66 -22.17 9.24
C GLU A 181 14.73 -22.96 8.32
N ASP A 182 14.12 -24.04 8.83
CA ASP A 182 13.14 -24.82 8.08
C ASP A 182 11.93 -23.94 7.71
N TYR A 183 11.43 -23.09 8.63
CA TYR A 183 10.37 -22.12 8.33
C TYR A 183 10.79 -21.11 7.25
N MET A 184 12.03 -20.61 7.27
CA MET A 184 12.51 -19.68 6.23
C MET A 184 12.57 -20.34 4.85
N VAL A 185 12.94 -21.62 4.78
CA VAL A 185 12.96 -22.40 3.53
C VAL A 185 11.55 -22.56 2.98
N LEU A 186 10.59 -22.94 3.83
CA LEU A 186 9.19 -23.07 3.42
C LEU A 186 8.61 -21.72 2.97
N ASP A 187 8.88 -20.63 3.71
CA ASP A 187 8.37 -19.29 3.37
C ASP A 187 8.88 -18.82 2.00
N ARG A 188 10.18 -18.98 1.74
CA ARG A 188 10.76 -18.66 0.43
C ARG A 188 10.12 -19.47 -0.70
N PHE A 189 9.90 -20.77 -0.47
CA PHE A 189 9.31 -21.65 -1.47
C PHE A 189 7.86 -21.26 -1.78
N VAL A 190 7.05 -21.05 -0.73
CA VAL A 190 5.64 -20.65 -0.85
C VAL A 190 5.51 -19.27 -1.51
N ALA A 191 6.36 -18.30 -1.14
CA ALA A 191 6.42 -16.98 -1.78
C ALA A 191 6.74 -17.07 -3.28
N GLY A 192 7.62 -17.99 -3.66
CA GLY A 192 8.00 -18.20 -5.06
C GLY A 192 6.93 -18.87 -5.91
N VAL A 193 6.13 -19.76 -5.33
CA VAL A 193 5.10 -20.50 -6.06
C VAL A 193 3.74 -19.82 -5.93
N GLU A 194 3.12 -19.86 -4.74
CA GLU A 194 1.79 -19.26 -4.51
C GLU A 194 1.80 -17.75 -4.73
N GLY A 195 2.82 -17.04 -4.23
CA GLY A 195 2.90 -15.60 -4.39
C GLY A 195 2.95 -15.16 -5.85
N ARG A 196 3.60 -15.93 -6.73
CA ARG A 196 3.62 -15.66 -8.17
C ARG A 196 2.30 -15.98 -8.86
N ILE A 197 1.74 -17.15 -8.57
CA ILE A 197 0.46 -17.57 -9.14
C ILE A 197 -0.62 -16.53 -8.83
N ILE A 198 -0.67 -16.06 -7.57
CA ILE A 198 -1.66 -15.06 -7.15
C ILE A 198 -1.36 -13.69 -7.75
N ALA A 199 -0.08 -13.30 -7.87
CA ALA A 199 0.27 -12.04 -8.53
C ALA A 199 -0.14 -12.01 -10.01
N GLU A 200 0.03 -13.12 -10.74
CA GLU A 200 -0.39 -13.21 -12.14
C GLU A 200 -1.91 -13.15 -12.27
N ARG A 201 -2.65 -13.88 -11.42
CA ARG A 201 -4.13 -13.79 -11.35
C ARG A 201 -4.60 -12.39 -11.00
N ALA A 202 -3.94 -11.70 -10.08
CA ALA A 202 -4.29 -10.33 -9.72
C ALA A 202 -4.15 -9.37 -10.92
N VAL A 203 -3.14 -9.55 -11.76
CA VAL A 203 -2.99 -8.79 -13.01
C VAL A 203 -4.16 -9.09 -13.96
N SER A 204 -4.53 -10.36 -14.13
CA SER A 204 -5.68 -10.76 -14.95
C SER A 204 -6.98 -10.15 -14.43
N HIS A 205 -7.21 -10.17 -13.12
CA HIS A 205 -8.41 -9.58 -12.50
C HIS A 205 -8.44 -8.06 -12.65
N GLU A 206 -7.29 -7.38 -12.53
CA GLU A 206 -7.20 -5.94 -12.74
C GLU A 206 -7.51 -5.57 -14.20
N GLN A 207 -7.04 -6.38 -15.17
CA GLN A 207 -7.38 -6.22 -16.59
C GLN A 207 -8.89 -6.38 -16.80
N LEU A 208 -9.49 -7.45 -16.29
CA LEU A 208 -10.95 -7.66 -16.35
C LEU A 208 -11.72 -6.48 -15.74
N ARG A 209 -11.26 -5.94 -14.62
CA ARG A 209 -11.88 -4.77 -13.98
C ARG A 209 -11.78 -3.53 -14.87
N LYS A 210 -10.61 -3.29 -15.49
CA LYS A 210 -10.40 -2.18 -16.43
C LYS A 210 -11.29 -2.34 -17.67
N GLU A 211 -11.40 -3.55 -18.20
CA GLU A 211 -12.25 -3.88 -19.34
C GLU A 211 -13.73 -3.67 -19.01
N ARG A 212 -14.22 -4.13 -17.85
CA ARG A 212 -15.58 -3.85 -17.38
C ARG A 212 -15.86 -2.36 -17.26
N VAL A 213 -14.94 -1.58 -16.67
CA VAL A 213 -15.11 -0.13 -16.59
C VAL A 213 -15.08 0.53 -17.98
N ALA A 214 -14.25 0.03 -18.90
CA ALA A 214 -14.20 0.52 -20.27
C ALA A 214 -15.48 0.18 -21.06
N ALA A 215 -15.97 -1.06 -20.95
CA ALA A 215 -17.24 -1.50 -21.56
C ALA A 215 -18.40 -0.63 -21.07
N ARG A 216 -18.49 -0.37 -19.76
CA ARG A 216 -19.52 0.52 -19.20
C ARG A 216 -19.45 1.95 -19.77
N LYS A 217 -18.26 2.44 -20.11
CA LYS A 217 -18.09 3.78 -20.73
C LYS A 217 -18.44 3.81 -22.21
N ARG A 218 -18.36 2.68 -22.93
CA ARG A 218 -18.76 2.59 -24.35
C ARG A 218 -20.27 2.65 -24.51
N VAL A 219 -21.01 2.08 -23.55
CA VAL A 219 -22.48 2.10 -23.57
C VAL A 219 -22.97 3.56 -23.49
N PRO A 220 -23.77 4.03 -24.47
CA PRO A 220 -24.32 5.38 -24.46
C PRO A 220 -25.13 5.65 -23.19
N LYS A 221 -25.05 6.89 -22.67
CA LYS A 221 -25.80 7.29 -21.47
C LYS A 221 -27.30 7.05 -21.60
N GLN A 222 -27.85 7.34 -22.77
CA GLN A 222 -29.28 7.15 -23.09
C GLN A 222 -29.73 5.69 -22.92
N ALA A 223 -28.86 4.72 -23.19
CA ALA A 223 -29.23 3.31 -23.07
C ALA A 223 -29.52 2.90 -21.61
N TRP A 224 -28.89 3.55 -20.63
CA TRP A 224 -29.15 3.29 -19.21
C TRP A 224 -30.50 3.82 -18.73
N ASP A 225 -31.04 4.81 -19.43
CA ASP A 225 -32.35 5.41 -19.11
C ASP A 225 -33.50 4.64 -19.79
N LEU A 226 -33.21 3.82 -20.81
CA LEU A 226 -34.21 3.00 -21.51
C LEU A 226 -34.50 1.72 -20.71
N GLU A 227 -35.78 1.49 -20.42
CA GLU A 227 -36.25 0.31 -19.71
C GLU A 227 -36.18 -0.94 -20.60
N LEU A 228 -36.02 -2.11 -19.97
CA LEU A 228 -35.95 -3.40 -20.68
C LEU A 228 -37.22 -3.72 -21.50
N GLU A 229 -38.36 -3.11 -21.18
CA GLU A 229 -39.61 -3.29 -21.94
C GLU A 229 -39.50 -2.78 -23.38
N GLU A 230 -38.65 -1.78 -23.64
CA GLU A 230 -38.48 -1.23 -24.99
C GLU A 230 -37.76 -2.18 -25.97
N LEU A 231 -37.09 -3.21 -25.44
CA LEU A 231 -36.42 -4.23 -26.23
C LEU A 231 -37.38 -5.28 -26.84
N ASP A 232 -38.69 -5.19 -26.54
CA ASP A 232 -39.77 -6.09 -27.03
C ASP A 232 -39.40 -7.59 -26.99
N LEU A 233 -38.72 -8.00 -25.91
CA LEU A 233 -38.27 -9.37 -25.72
C LEU A 233 -39.44 -10.28 -25.36
N PRO A 234 -39.40 -11.58 -25.75
CA PRO A 234 -40.35 -12.57 -25.26
C PRO A 234 -40.44 -12.55 -23.73
N LEU A 235 -41.66 -12.56 -23.17
CA LEU A 235 -41.92 -12.40 -21.73
C LEU A 235 -41.07 -13.31 -20.84
N ARG A 236 -40.77 -14.53 -21.31
CA ARG A 236 -39.88 -15.46 -20.61
C ARG A 236 -38.45 -14.92 -20.47
N LEU A 237 -37.89 -14.33 -21.52
CA LEU A 237 -36.54 -13.76 -21.50
C LEU A 237 -36.51 -12.45 -20.73
N HIS A 238 -37.53 -11.61 -20.91
CA HIS A 238 -37.66 -10.35 -20.15
C HIS A 238 -37.65 -10.61 -18.63
N ASN A 239 -38.50 -11.52 -18.14
CA ASN A 239 -38.54 -11.85 -16.72
C ASN A 239 -37.23 -12.46 -16.21
N LEU A 240 -36.59 -13.29 -17.04
CA LEU A 240 -35.32 -13.93 -16.69
C LEU A 240 -34.20 -12.89 -16.54
N LEU A 241 -34.12 -11.90 -17.44
CA LEU A 241 -33.16 -10.80 -17.31
C LEU A 241 -33.44 -9.95 -16.05
N LEU A 242 -34.70 -9.64 -15.75
CA LEU A 242 -35.06 -8.92 -14.53
C LEU A 242 -34.70 -9.66 -13.25
N GLU A 243 -34.88 -10.99 -13.22
CA GLU A 243 -34.48 -11.83 -12.07
C GLU A 243 -32.97 -11.76 -11.78
N HIS A 244 -32.17 -11.45 -12.81
CA HIS A 244 -30.72 -11.28 -12.73
C HIS A 244 -30.28 -9.81 -12.63
N GLU A 245 -31.19 -8.92 -12.21
CA GLU A 245 -30.93 -7.49 -12.01
C GLU A 245 -30.54 -6.72 -13.29
N ILE A 246 -30.86 -7.28 -14.47
CA ILE A 246 -30.68 -6.60 -15.76
C ILE A 246 -31.99 -5.87 -16.05
N VAL A 247 -32.02 -4.56 -15.77
CA VAL A 247 -33.25 -3.75 -15.76
C VAL A 247 -33.34 -2.77 -16.92
N SER A 248 -32.20 -2.38 -17.48
CA SER A 248 -32.11 -1.40 -18.56
C SER A 248 -31.57 -2.01 -19.86
N VAL A 249 -31.86 -1.36 -20.99
CA VAL A 249 -31.22 -1.66 -22.28
C VAL A 249 -29.71 -1.49 -22.17
N GLY A 250 -29.25 -0.53 -21.35
CA GLY A 250 -27.85 -0.28 -21.05
C GLY A 250 -27.17 -1.46 -20.37
N ASP A 251 -27.85 -2.14 -19.45
CA ASP A 251 -27.35 -3.37 -18.81
C ASP A 251 -27.17 -4.49 -19.86
N VAL A 252 -28.14 -4.67 -20.77
CA VAL A 252 -28.05 -5.67 -21.85
C VAL A 252 -26.88 -5.34 -22.79
N MET A 253 -26.74 -4.07 -23.22
CA MET A 253 -25.61 -3.62 -24.02
C MET A 253 -24.27 -3.85 -23.31
N TYR A 254 -24.21 -3.58 -22.02
CA TYR A 254 -23.01 -3.77 -21.20
C TYR A 254 -22.60 -5.24 -21.14
N HIS A 255 -23.54 -6.15 -20.94
CA HIS A 255 -23.27 -7.59 -20.93
C HIS A 255 -22.82 -8.10 -22.31
N LEU A 256 -23.37 -7.59 -23.41
CA LEU A 256 -22.91 -7.90 -24.77
C LEU A 256 -21.48 -7.39 -25.04
N GLU A 257 -21.12 -6.20 -24.52
CA GLU A 257 -19.79 -5.60 -24.67
C GLU A 257 -18.70 -6.30 -23.85
N ILE A 258 -19.02 -6.82 -22.65
CA ILE A 258 -18.09 -7.66 -21.87
C ILE A 258 -17.88 -9.01 -22.57
N GLY A 259 -18.94 -9.51 -23.22
CA GLY A 259 -18.92 -10.72 -24.03
C GLY A 259 -20.12 -11.61 -23.75
N ASP A 260 -20.53 -12.34 -24.78
CA ASP A 260 -21.67 -13.27 -24.79
C ASP A 260 -21.71 -14.26 -23.63
N ALA A 261 -20.53 -14.68 -23.14
CA ALA A 261 -20.40 -15.58 -22.01
C ALA A 261 -21.07 -15.05 -20.74
N SER A 262 -21.15 -13.72 -20.58
CA SER A 262 -21.81 -13.11 -19.43
C SER A 262 -23.33 -13.33 -19.44
N LEU A 263 -23.97 -13.36 -20.62
CA LEU A 263 -25.40 -13.63 -20.75
C LEU A 263 -25.68 -15.14 -20.72
N LEU A 264 -24.79 -15.95 -21.30
CA LEU A 264 -24.91 -17.42 -21.25
C LEU A 264 -24.70 -18.02 -19.86
N ALA A 265 -24.02 -17.29 -18.96
CA ALA A 265 -23.86 -17.69 -17.56
C ALA A 265 -25.18 -17.62 -16.77
N ILE A 266 -26.20 -16.96 -17.34
CA ILE A 266 -27.51 -16.81 -16.71
C ILE A 266 -28.30 -18.11 -16.89
N ASP A 267 -28.77 -18.68 -15.78
CA ASP A 267 -29.50 -19.95 -15.78
C ASP A 267 -30.75 -19.86 -16.66
N GLY A 268 -30.75 -20.59 -17.77
CA GLY A 268 -31.87 -20.65 -18.73
C GLY A 268 -31.71 -19.80 -19.99
N VAL A 269 -30.63 -19.01 -20.10
CA VAL A 269 -30.21 -18.37 -21.36
C VAL A 269 -29.32 -19.32 -22.13
N GLY A 270 -29.88 -19.96 -23.16
CA GLY A 270 -29.10 -20.74 -24.14
C GLY A 270 -28.73 -19.91 -25.36
N ASP A 271 -27.97 -20.49 -26.29
CA ASP A 271 -27.53 -19.82 -27.52
C ASP A 271 -28.67 -19.18 -28.31
N LYS A 272 -29.83 -19.85 -28.38
CA LYS A 272 -31.03 -19.32 -29.05
C LYS A 272 -31.60 -18.07 -28.38
N ALA A 273 -31.53 -18.00 -27.05
CA ALA A 273 -32.00 -16.82 -26.32
C ALA A 273 -31.05 -15.64 -26.55
N LEU A 274 -29.74 -15.91 -26.62
CA LEU A 274 -28.73 -14.91 -26.94
C LEU A 274 -28.91 -14.34 -28.35
N GLU A 275 -29.20 -15.19 -29.34
CA GLU A 275 -29.51 -14.74 -30.71
C GLU A 275 -30.71 -13.79 -30.72
N VAL A 276 -31.81 -14.16 -30.05
CA VAL A 276 -33.00 -13.30 -29.94
C VAL A 276 -32.68 -11.96 -29.28
N ILE A 277 -31.90 -11.96 -28.20
CA ILE A 277 -31.48 -10.72 -27.53
C ILE A 277 -30.65 -9.83 -28.46
N LYS A 278 -29.73 -10.41 -29.24
CA LYS A 278 -28.91 -9.68 -30.20
C LYS A 278 -29.73 -9.10 -31.34
N GLU A 279 -30.68 -9.87 -31.86
CA GLU A 279 -31.61 -9.42 -32.91
C GLU A 279 -32.44 -8.23 -32.41
N ALA A 280 -33.08 -8.36 -31.25
CA ALA A 280 -33.86 -7.29 -30.63
C ALA A 280 -33.03 -6.02 -30.37
N MET A 281 -31.79 -6.18 -29.86
CA MET A 281 -30.85 -5.07 -29.67
C MET A 281 -30.49 -4.37 -30.99
N ALA A 282 -30.27 -5.15 -32.07
CA ALA A 282 -29.93 -4.60 -33.38
C ALA A 282 -31.11 -3.84 -34.00
N GLU A 283 -32.35 -4.34 -33.82
CA GLU A 283 -33.57 -3.65 -34.24
C GLU A 283 -33.74 -2.31 -33.50
N LEU A 284 -33.58 -2.31 -32.17
CA LEU A 284 -33.69 -1.08 -31.37
C LEU A 284 -32.60 -0.05 -31.76
N GLN A 285 -31.36 -0.50 -31.97
CA GLN A 285 -30.28 0.37 -32.45
C GLN A 285 -30.58 0.95 -33.84
N GLN A 286 -31.18 0.18 -34.73
CA GLN A 286 -31.63 0.68 -36.04
C GLN A 286 -32.76 1.69 -35.90
N GLN A 287 -33.74 1.47 -35.03
CA GLN A 287 -34.81 2.44 -34.77
C GLN A 287 -34.28 3.77 -34.23
N LEU A 288 -33.31 3.72 -33.33
CA LEU A 288 -32.61 4.91 -32.80
C LEU A 288 -31.74 5.60 -33.87
N ALA A 289 -31.19 4.86 -34.83
CA ALA A 289 -30.40 5.42 -35.94
C ALA A 289 -31.27 6.00 -37.08
N VAL A 290 -32.51 5.53 -37.24
CA VAL A 290 -33.45 5.89 -38.32
C VAL A 290 -34.31 7.11 -37.95
N ALA A 291 -33.89 7.92 -36.99
CA ALA A 291 -34.44 9.27 -36.80
C ALA A 291 -33.56 10.33 -37.51
N PRO A 292 -33.66 10.53 -38.85
CA PRO A 292 -33.24 11.79 -39.43
C PRO A 292 -34.20 12.90 -38.96
N PRO A 293 -33.73 14.14 -38.75
CA PRO A 293 -34.64 15.26 -38.60
C PRO A 293 -35.43 15.41 -39.90
N ALA A 294 -36.69 14.99 -39.88
CA ALA A 294 -37.63 15.32 -40.92
C ALA A 294 -37.90 16.83 -40.87
N GLY A 295 -37.23 17.59 -41.74
CA GLY A 295 -37.66 18.94 -42.10
C GLY A 295 -36.57 19.91 -42.48
N THR A 296 -35.94 19.75 -43.65
CA THR A 296 -36.06 20.69 -44.80
C THR A 296 -35.01 20.36 -45.86
N VAL A 297 -35.49 20.29 -47.10
CA VAL A 297 -34.70 20.08 -48.31
C VAL A 297 -34.01 21.39 -48.67
N ALA A 298 -32.70 21.38 -48.86
CA ALA A 298 -32.02 22.33 -49.72
C ALA A 298 -30.87 21.59 -50.43
N GLU A 299 -30.88 21.72 -51.75
CA GLU A 299 -30.04 21.04 -52.72
C GLU A 299 -28.54 21.22 -52.48
N ALA A 300 -27.79 20.21 -52.90
CA ALA A 300 -26.35 20.31 -53.05
C ALA A 300 -26.00 21.29 -54.18
N GLU A 301 -25.28 22.36 -53.85
CA GLU A 301 -24.34 23.00 -54.76
C GLU A 301 -22.92 22.75 -54.23
N GLU A 302 -22.10 22.15 -55.09
CA GLU A 302 -20.65 22.05 -54.91
C GLU A 302 -20.04 23.45 -55.01
N VAL A 303 -19.31 23.90 -53.99
CA VAL A 303 -18.31 24.97 -54.16
C VAL A 303 -17.05 24.65 -53.36
N GLU A 304 -15.94 24.75 -54.08
CA GLU A 304 -14.55 24.52 -53.71
C GLU A 304 -14.11 25.32 -52.46
N VAL A 305 -13.25 24.69 -51.65
CA VAL A 305 -12.57 25.36 -50.53
C VAL A 305 -11.40 26.18 -51.09
N ALA A 306 -11.63 27.48 -51.30
CA ALA A 306 -10.58 28.48 -51.39
C ALA A 306 -10.61 29.35 -50.13
N ALA A 307 -9.44 29.47 -49.49
CA ALA A 307 -9.22 30.31 -48.34
C ALA A 307 -9.30 31.80 -48.72
N GLU A 308 -10.06 32.60 -47.97
CA GLU A 308 -9.63 33.93 -47.55
C GLU A 308 -10.56 34.53 -46.47
N ALA A 309 -9.95 35.38 -45.66
CA ALA A 309 -10.47 35.98 -44.45
C ALA A 309 -11.48 37.13 -44.70
N ALA A 310 -12.45 37.29 -43.79
CA ALA A 310 -12.92 38.58 -43.32
C ALA A 310 -13.80 38.42 -42.07
N VAL A 311 -13.32 38.98 -40.95
CA VAL A 311 -14.06 39.13 -39.70
C VAL A 311 -14.74 40.50 -39.74
N VAL A 312 -16.07 40.55 -39.59
CA VAL A 312 -16.79 41.75 -39.12
C VAL A 312 -17.85 41.34 -38.10
N GLU A 313 -17.44 41.54 -36.85
CA GLU A 313 -18.13 41.94 -35.62
C GLU A 313 -19.63 42.33 -35.68
N LEU A 314 -20.41 41.82 -34.72
CA LEU A 314 -21.54 42.45 -34.00
C LEU A 314 -21.92 41.54 -32.81
N ALA A 315 -21.35 41.75 -31.63
CA ALA A 315 -21.90 42.54 -30.51
C ALA A 315 -23.10 41.86 -29.79
N ILE A 316 -22.79 41.21 -28.66
CA ILE A 316 -23.71 40.86 -27.58
C ILE A 316 -23.34 41.76 -26.39
N PRO A 317 -24.27 42.53 -25.79
CA PRO A 317 -24.02 43.16 -24.50
C PRO A 317 -24.43 42.24 -23.33
N GLU A 318 -23.45 42.05 -22.44
CA GLU A 318 -23.42 42.05 -20.96
C GLU A 318 -24.76 41.99 -20.20
N ALA A 319 -24.89 41.29 -19.07
CA ALA A 319 -24.12 41.34 -17.82
C ALA A 319 -24.64 40.16 -16.92
N GLU A 320 -24.04 39.67 -15.84
CA GLU A 320 -22.95 40.06 -14.95
C GLU A 320 -22.71 38.87 -13.99
N GLU A 321 -21.47 38.42 -13.79
CA GLU A 321 -20.99 38.07 -12.44
C GLU A 321 -19.45 38.22 -12.40
N ALA A 322 -19.01 38.95 -11.39
CA ALA A 322 -17.78 39.73 -11.38
C ALA A 322 -16.53 38.89 -11.08
N ALA A 323 -15.49 39.19 -11.85
CA ALA A 323 -14.13 38.74 -11.68
C ALA A 323 -13.36 39.62 -10.69
N ALA A 324 -12.41 38.96 -10.04
CA ALA A 324 -11.24 39.58 -9.44
C ALA A 324 -10.33 40.23 -10.49
N ALA A 325 -9.48 41.12 -9.98
CA ALA A 325 -8.26 41.68 -10.57
C ALA A 325 -8.43 42.96 -11.42
N GLU A 326 -8.29 44.10 -10.75
CA GLU A 326 -7.20 45.04 -11.04
C GLU A 326 -6.97 46.00 -9.87
N LEU A 327 -5.69 46.24 -9.57
CA LEU A 327 -5.08 47.45 -9.00
C LEU A 327 -3.70 47.05 -8.48
N VAL A 328 -2.65 47.29 -9.26
CA VAL A 328 -1.45 48.05 -8.83
C VAL A 328 -0.74 48.51 -10.10
N GLU A 329 -0.97 49.77 -10.46
CA GLU A 329 0.04 50.62 -11.09
C GLU A 329 1.22 50.78 -10.11
N GLU A 330 2.44 50.63 -10.61
CA GLU A 330 3.62 51.50 -10.34
C GLU A 330 4.91 50.70 -10.61
N ALA A 331 5.62 51.11 -11.67
CA ALA A 331 7.08 51.23 -11.79
C ALA A 331 7.54 50.93 -13.22
N GLU A 332 7.50 51.95 -14.08
CA GLU A 332 8.44 52.08 -15.20
C GLU A 332 9.65 52.94 -14.78
N GLU A 333 10.79 52.61 -15.40
CA GLU A 333 12.09 53.30 -15.45
C GLU A 333 12.95 53.19 -14.17
N ILE A 334 14.19 52.71 -14.27
CA ILE A 334 15.34 53.56 -14.65
C ILE A 334 16.55 52.68 -15.10
N ILE A 335 16.93 52.89 -16.36
CA ILE A 335 18.23 52.74 -17.10
C ILE A 335 18.88 51.37 -17.39
N ALA A 336 18.99 51.13 -18.70
CA ALA A 336 19.93 50.25 -19.37
C ALA A 336 21.30 50.93 -19.60
N ALA A 337 22.40 50.18 -19.55
CA ALA A 337 23.42 50.12 -20.61
C ALA A 337 24.72 49.40 -20.18
N GLU A 338 25.30 48.71 -21.16
CA GLU A 338 26.73 48.60 -21.48
C GLU A 338 27.46 47.25 -21.20
N GLU A 339 27.69 46.51 -22.30
CA GLU A 339 28.78 45.54 -22.52
C GLU A 339 30.04 46.30 -23.00
N PRO A 340 31.29 45.85 -22.76
CA PRO A 340 31.92 44.83 -23.63
C PRO A 340 32.96 43.87 -22.97
N ALA A 341 33.35 42.83 -23.74
CA ALA A 341 34.33 41.76 -23.47
C ALA A 341 35.82 42.22 -23.62
N PRO A 342 36.84 41.33 -23.83
CA PRO A 342 37.44 40.19 -23.07
C PRO A 342 38.97 40.39 -22.80
N ALA A 343 39.67 39.51 -22.03
CA ALA A 343 41.11 39.16 -22.21
C ALA A 343 41.72 38.19 -21.14
N GLU A 344 42.22 37.05 -21.62
CA GLU A 344 43.56 36.39 -21.49
C GLU A 344 44.46 36.38 -20.21
N GLU A 345 44.87 35.14 -19.87
CA GLU A 345 46.23 34.58 -19.60
C GLU A 345 47.10 34.86 -18.32
N GLN A 346 47.28 33.77 -17.53
CA GLN A 346 48.53 33.12 -17.01
C GLN A 346 49.49 33.89 -16.03
N PRO A 347 50.33 33.22 -15.18
CA PRO A 347 50.96 31.91 -15.37
C PRO A 347 51.12 30.95 -14.16
N VAL A 348 51.73 29.82 -14.52
CA VAL A 348 52.18 28.61 -13.85
C VAL A 348 53.30 28.85 -12.80
N GLU A 349 53.35 28.02 -11.75
CA GLU A 349 54.62 27.64 -11.11
C GLU A 349 54.59 26.15 -10.67
N GLU A 350 55.61 25.41 -11.07
CA GLU A 350 55.85 23.97 -10.90
C GLU A 350 56.56 23.65 -9.57
N ALA A 351 56.29 22.49 -8.98
CA ALA A 351 57.29 21.69 -8.25
C ALA A 351 56.85 20.21 -8.17
N GLN A 352 57.75 19.30 -8.56
CA GLN A 352 57.55 17.86 -8.72
C GLN A 352 57.96 17.04 -7.45
N PRO A 353 58.20 15.70 -7.47
CA PRO A 353 57.57 14.77 -6.53
C PRO A 353 58.59 14.05 -5.63
N GLU A 354 58.13 13.28 -4.66
CA GLU A 354 58.97 12.27 -3.99
C GLU A 354 58.21 10.95 -3.82
N ALA A 355 58.87 9.89 -4.29
CA ALA A 355 58.46 8.50 -4.24
C ALA A 355 59.29 7.78 -3.16
N GLU A 356 58.73 6.73 -2.55
CA GLU A 356 59.50 5.78 -1.75
C GLU A 356 58.97 4.35 -2.00
N GLU A 357 59.88 3.44 -2.33
CA GLU A 357 59.67 2.03 -2.73
C GLU A 357 60.10 1.04 -1.62
N LEU A 358 59.29 -0.03 -1.40
CA LEU A 358 59.59 -1.50 -1.32
C LEU A 358 60.65 -2.06 -0.31
N PRO A 359 60.62 -3.37 0.11
CA PRO A 359 60.55 -4.66 -0.68
C PRO A 359 59.60 -5.78 -0.11
N ALA A 360 59.01 -6.71 -0.90
CA ALA A 360 59.47 -8.01 -1.49
C ALA A 360 59.85 -9.09 -0.45
N GLU A 361 59.50 -10.39 -0.46
CA GLU A 361 59.23 -11.48 -1.46
C GLU A 361 58.18 -12.49 -0.87
N GLU A 362 57.46 -13.40 -1.59
CA GLU A 362 57.97 -14.62 -2.24
C GLU A 362 56.89 -15.35 -3.10
N MET A 363 57.26 -15.60 -4.36
CA MET A 363 57.02 -16.72 -5.31
C MET A 363 55.62 -17.32 -5.68
N LEU A 364 55.49 -17.42 -7.01
CA LEU A 364 54.43 -17.92 -7.91
C LEU A 364 54.20 -19.46 -7.91
N LEU A 365 52.98 -19.89 -8.28
CA LEU A 365 52.65 -20.64 -9.53
C LEU A 365 51.10 -20.80 -9.70
N PRO A 366 50.57 -20.98 -10.94
CA PRO A 366 49.21 -20.61 -11.32
C PRO A 366 48.26 -21.80 -11.62
N GLY A 367 46.93 -21.57 -11.57
CA GLY A 367 45.96 -22.42 -12.27
C GLY A 367 44.53 -22.44 -11.72
N LEU A 368 43.59 -22.00 -12.58
CA LEU A 368 42.12 -22.12 -12.51
C LEU A 368 41.36 -21.24 -11.53
N GLU A 369 40.89 -20.09 -12.03
CA GLU A 369 39.69 -19.42 -11.52
C GLU A 369 38.64 -19.34 -12.64
N VAL A 370 37.49 -19.95 -12.37
CA VAL A 370 36.26 -19.83 -13.16
C VAL A 370 35.50 -18.63 -12.57
N PRO A 371 35.00 -17.68 -13.37
CA PRO A 371 34.24 -16.56 -12.82
C PRO A 371 32.90 -17.07 -12.29
N ILE A 372 32.68 -16.86 -10.98
CA ILE A 372 31.36 -16.97 -10.36
C ILE A 372 30.66 -15.63 -10.62
N ASP A 373 29.65 -15.65 -11.49
CA ASP A 373 28.75 -14.52 -11.68
C ASP A 373 27.94 -14.27 -10.40
N ASP A 374 28.16 -13.10 -9.82
CA ASP A 374 27.40 -12.52 -8.71
C ASP A 374 26.00 -12.09 -9.20
N LEU A 375 25.02 -13.01 -9.10
CA LEU A 375 23.62 -12.77 -9.43
C LEU A 375 22.81 -12.22 -8.24
N SER A 376 23.35 -11.22 -7.53
CA SER A 376 22.64 -10.51 -6.46
C SER A 376 21.99 -9.18 -6.88
N THR A 377 22.00 -8.81 -8.16
CA THR A 377 21.30 -7.61 -8.65
C THR A 377 19.84 -7.88 -9.07
N PRO A 378 18.84 -7.20 -8.48
CA PRO A 378 17.47 -7.24 -9.00
C PRO A 378 17.37 -6.42 -10.30
N LEU A 379 17.08 -7.10 -11.42
CA LEU A 379 16.67 -6.46 -12.68
C LEU A 379 15.22 -5.96 -12.57
N VAL A 380 15.06 -4.74 -12.08
CA VAL A 380 13.88 -3.90 -12.33
C VAL A 380 14.39 -2.64 -13.02
N PRO A 381 13.84 -2.22 -14.17
CA PRO A 381 14.19 -0.92 -14.75
C PRO A 381 13.72 0.17 -13.79
N THR A 382 14.69 0.84 -13.15
CA THR A 382 14.47 2.00 -12.30
C THR A 382 13.93 3.15 -13.15
N GLN A 383 12.75 3.64 -12.77
CA GLN A 383 12.24 4.92 -13.29
C GLN A 383 13.20 6.03 -12.85
N PRO A 384 13.43 7.07 -13.67
CA PRO A 384 14.28 8.18 -13.28
C PRO A 384 13.67 8.91 -12.07
N GLU A 385 14.42 8.95 -10.96
CA GLU A 385 14.09 9.71 -9.78
C GLU A 385 13.94 11.20 -10.13
N ILE A 386 12.71 11.71 -10.04
CA ILE A 386 12.44 13.14 -10.07
C ILE A 386 12.94 13.71 -8.74
N LYS A 387 14.07 14.42 -8.78
CA LYS A 387 14.58 15.18 -7.64
C LYS A 387 13.51 16.20 -7.21
N PRO A 388 13.07 16.21 -5.94
CA PRO A 388 12.13 17.23 -5.47
C PRO A 388 12.80 18.60 -5.56
N LYS A 389 12.09 19.55 -6.18
CA LYS A 389 12.46 20.98 -6.22
C LYS A 389 12.57 21.48 -4.78
N PRO A 390 13.59 22.28 -4.40
CA PRO A 390 13.68 22.81 -3.04
C PRO A 390 12.50 23.76 -2.78
N GLU A 391 11.62 23.38 -1.87
CA GLU A 391 10.53 24.23 -1.40
C GLU A 391 11.12 25.45 -0.68
N LYS A 392 10.70 26.63 -1.10
CA LYS A 392 11.07 27.90 -0.47
C LYS A 392 10.55 27.90 0.97
N LYS A 393 11.46 28.09 1.94
CA LYS A 393 11.10 28.34 3.34
C LYS A 393 10.22 29.60 3.41
N VAL A 394 8.95 29.41 3.72
CA VAL A 394 8.06 30.51 4.11
C VAL A 394 8.44 30.90 5.54
N VAL A 395 9.07 32.05 5.69
CA VAL A 395 9.33 32.68 6.99
C VAL A 395 8.01 33.29 7.47
N VAL A 396 7.41 32.67 8.50
CA VAL A 396 6.29 33.26 9.22
C VAL A 396 6.85 34.32 10.16
N VAL A 397 6.61 35.59 9.83
CA VAL A 397 6.89 36.73 10.70
C VAL A 397 5.79 36.79 11.77
N ALA A 398 6.11 36.34 12.98
CA ALA A 398 5.32 36.68 14.16
C ALA A 398 5.71 38.11 14.60
N ARG A 399 4.75 39.04 14.54
CA ARG A 399 4.85 40.33 15.24
C ARG A 399 4.42 40.13 16.69
N THR A 400 5.37 40.19 17.61
CA THR A 400 5.12 40.42 19.04
C THR A 400 6.12 41.44 19.55
N GLY A 401 5.59 42.49 20.20
CA GLY A 401 6.32 43.68 20.63
C GLY A 401 7.38 43.43 21.69
N SER A 402 8.49 44.16 21.52
CA SER A 402 9.32 44.84 22.52
C SER A 402 9.24 44.36 23.98
N VAL A 403 10.31 43.72 24.45
CA VAL A 403 11.08 44.17 25.62
C VAL A 403 12.58 43.92 25.33
N GLU A 404 13.38 44.94 25.58
CA GLU A 404 14.82 45.05 25.34
C GLU A 404 15.63 44.22 26.35
N GLU A 405 16.74 43.60 25.89
CA GLU A 405 18.04 43.62 26.57
C GLU A 405 19.15 43.08 25.64
N GLU A 406 20.18 43.90 25.44
CA GLU A 406 21.39 43.65 24.65
C GLU A 406 22.32 42.59 25.29
N VAL A 407 23.06 41.79 24.51
CA VAL A 407 24.54 41.75 24.44
C VAL A 407 25.01 40.95 23.21
N ASP A 408 26.07 41.47 22.61
CA ASP A 408 26.77 41.24 21.34
C ASP A 408 27.46 39.87 21.08
N ARG A 409 27.45 39.51 19.79
CA ARG A 409 28.51 38.97 18.89
C ARG A 409 28.97 37.48 18.77
N ASP A 410 29.06 37.14 17.47
CA ASP A 410 30.00 36.30 16.70
C ASP A 410 29.64 34.84 16.29
N GLU A 411 29.63 34.65 14.97
CA GLU A 411 29.42 33.42 14.19
C GLU A 411 30.65 32.48 14.18
N ALA A 412 30.45 31.16 14.17
CA ALA A 412 31.20 30.22 13.31
C ALA A 412 30.71 28.75 13.42
N ALA A 413 30.90 28.02 12.31
CA ALA A 413 30.46 26.67 11.96
C ALA A 413 30.92 25.49 12.85
N GLY A 414 30.10 24.42 12.85
CA GLY A 414 30.57 23.06 12.58
C GLY A 414 30.74 22.06 13.76
N ARG A 415 30.15 20.86 13.54
CA ARG A 415 30.36 19.54 14.19
C ARG A 415 29.50 19.19 15.43
N SER A 416 28.71 18.12 15.27
CA SER A 416 27.96 17.47 16.34
C SER A 416 28.88 16.65 17.26
N HIS A 417 28.85 16.96 18.56
CA HIS A 417 29.49 16.14 19.59
C HIS A 417 28.43 15.35 20.37
N LYS A 418 28.65 14.03 20.51
CA LYS A 418 27.88 13.15 21.41
C LYS A 418 28.01 13.69 22.84
N GLY A 419 26.92 14.27 23.36
CA GLY A 419 26.85 14.84 24.71
C GLY A 419 27.13 13.80 25.81
N LYS A 420 28.00 14.14 26.76
CA LYS A 420 28.26 13.37 27.97
C LYS A 420 27.23 13.77 29.03
N GLN A 421 26.60 12.80 29.69
CA GLN A 421 25.59 13.06 30.72
C GLN A 421 26.29 13.56 32.00
N LEU A 422 26.03 14.82 32.34
CA LEU A 422 26.49 15.49 33.56
C LEU A 422 25.45 15.27 34.66
N VAL A 423 25.90 14.92 35.86
CA VAL A 423 25.05 14.76 37.05
C VAL A 423 25.62 15.66 38.14
N PHE A 424 24.76 16.44 38.77
CA PHE A 424 25.12 17.29 39.91
C PHE A 424 25.19 16.43 41.17
N ASP A 425 26.31 16.48 41.87
CA ASP A 425 26.55 15.75 43.11
C ASP A 425 26.29 16.70 44.30
N GLU A 426 25.14 16.54 44.95
CA GLU A 426 24.66 17.42 46.03
C GLU A 426 25.56 17.39 47.26
N ASP A 427 26.25 16.28 47.52
CA ASP A 427 27.11 16.13 48.69
C ASP A 427 28.40 16.96 48.56
N HIS A 428 28.84 17.24 47.33
CA HIS A 428 30.13 17.87 47.04
C HIS A 428 30.00 19.14 46.19
N GLY A 429 28.77 19.60 45.94
CA GLY A 429 28.46 20.88 45.29
C GLY A 429 29.07 21.05 43.90
N ARG A 430 29.31 19.96 43.16
CA ARG A 430 30.01 19.99 41.87
C ARG A 430 29.35 19.08 40.83
N VAL A 431 29.48 19.46 39.57
CA VAL A 431 28.97 18.66 38.44
C VAL A 431 30.02 17.63 38.02
N VAL A 432 29.64 16.36 37.96
CA VAL A 432 30.52 15.24 37.55
C VAL A 432 29.98 14.50 36.33
N VAL A 433 30.89 14.00 35.50
CA VAL A 433 30.56 13.25 34.27
C VAL A 433 30.41 11.77 34.57
N LYS A 434 29.23 11.20 34.27
CA LYS A 434 28.96 9.77 34.50
C LYS A 434 29.65 8.90 33.42
N ARG A 435 30.77 8.26 33.75
CA ARG A 435 31.42 7.25 32.88
C ARG A 435 30.85 5.85 33.17
N LYS A 436 30.20 5.21 32.19
CA LYS A 436 29.86 3.77 32.24
C LYS A 436 31.14 2.95 32.15
N ARG A 437 31.48 2.17 33.19
CA ARG A 437 32.53 1.15 33.11
C ARG A 437 32.01 -0.05 32.30
N LYS A 438 32.79 -0.52 31.33
CA LYS A 438 32.59 -1.82 30.66
C LYS A 438 33.05 -2.91 31.64
N GLY A 439 32.10 -3.61 32.26
CA GLY A 439 32.39 -4.62 33.28
C GLY A 439 32.99 -5.89 32.68
N SER A 440 34.18 -6.27 33.16
CA SER A 440 34.77 -7.60 33.00
C SER A 440 34.10 -8.58 33.96
N ARG A 441 33.82 -9.80 33.47
CA ARG A 441 33.23 -10.95 34.17
C ARG A 441 33.82 -11.18 35.57
N ARG A 442 32.99 -11.13 36.61
CA ARG A 442 33.12 -11.92 37.85
C ARG A 442 31.73 -12.30 38.36
N ARG A 443 31.60 -13.57 38.76
CA ARG A 443 30.38 -14.23 39.28
C ARG A 443 29.93 -13.60 40.62
N PRO A 444 28.63 -13.54 40.93
CA PRO A 444 28.16 -13.08 42.24
C PRO A 444 28.26 -14.20 43.29
N GLU A 445 28.87 -13.87 44.43
CA GLU A 445 28.88 -14.64 45.67
C GLU A 445 27.48 -14.66 46.28
N TRP A 446 26.83 -15.82 46.28
CA TRP A 446 25.67 -16.16 47.10
C TRP A 446 25.86 -17.55 47.72
N GLU A 447 26.99 -17.75 48.39
CA GLU A 447 27.25 -18.85 49.32
C GLU A 447 28.02 -18.29 50.52
N GLN A 448 27.29 -17.64 51.42
CA GLN A 448 27.72 -17.39 52.80
C GLN A 448 26.47 -17.06 53.63
N ILE A 449 25.63 -18.07 53.78
CA ILE A 449 24.69 -18.18 54.90
C ILE A 449 25.10 -19.48 55.57
N ASP A 450 25.88 -19.35 56.65
CA ASP A 450 25.77 -20.17 57.85
C ASP A 450 26.68 -19.55 58.94
N ASP A 451 26.15 -19.62 60.17
CA ASP A 451 26.79 -19.40 61.47
C ASP A 451 26.76 -17.99 62.09
N LEU A 452 25.89 -17.86 63.12
CA LEU A 452 25.97 -17.13 64.42
C LEU A 452 24.51 -16.74 64.82
N ASP A 453 23.86 -17.15 65.92
CA ASP A 453 24.20 -17.84 67.16
C ASP A 453 22.93 -18.53 67.72
N PRO A 454 23.04 -19.60 68.55
CA PRO A 454 21.93 -20.23 69.25
C PRO A 454 21.84 -19.71 70.69
N ASP A 455 21.00 -18.71 70.92
CA ASP A 455 20.35 -18.39 72.21
C ASP A 455 19.66 -17.02 72.08
N PHE A 456 18.43 -16.99 71.58
CA PHE A 456 17.40 -15.98 71.89
C PHE A 456 16.02 -16.39 71.36
#